data_AF-A0A090QZD4-F1
#
_entry.id   AF-A0A090QZD4-F1
#
_cell.length_a   1.000
_cell.length_b   1.000
_cell.length_c   1.000
_cell.angle_alpha   90.00
_cell.angle_beta   90.00
_cell.angle_gamma   90.00
#
_symmetry.space_group_name_H-M   'P 1'
#
loop_
_entity.id
_entity.type
_entity.pdbx_description
1 polymer ?
#
loop_
_entity_poly.entity_id
_entity_poly.type
_entity_poly.pdbx_seq_one_letter_code
_entity_poly.pdbx_strand_id
1 'polypeptide(L)'
;MLDQHIGPIILAGDFNTWRQGRMDVVTQFAKSLGLVDVQLGKDQRIKVFGKPLDHLYYRELQLVKAEAPLTDASDHNPIIAQFKLQ
;
A
#
# COMPACT_ATOMS: atom_id res chain seq x y z
N MET A 1 -7.47 11.90 15.89
CA MET A 1 -6.80 11.94 14.57
C MET A 1 -5.95 10.67 14.41
N LEU A 2 -5.49 10.29 13.21
CA LEU A 2 -4.75 9.02 12.99
C LEU A 2 -3.41 8.96 13.75
N ASP A 3 -2.80 10.12 13.98
CA ASP A 3 -1.59 10.32 14.78
C ASP A 3 -1.77 10.01 16.27
N GLN A 4 -3.00 10.09 16.78
CA GLN A 4 -3.36 9.77 18.17
C GLN A 4 -3.87 8.34 18.33
N HIS A 5 -4.14 7.64 17.23
CA HIS A 5 -4.59 6.25 17.29
C HIS A 5 -3.43 5.37 17.74
N ILE A 6 -3.68 4.56 18.78
CA ILE A 6 -2.75 3.55 19.28
C ILE A 6 -3.32 2.20 18.87
N GLY A 7 -2.61 1.49 18.01
CA GLY A 7 -3.04 0.21 17.47
C GLY A 7 -2.83 0.06 15.96
N PRO A 8 -3.27 -1.10 15.44
CA PRO A 8 -3.17 -1.46 14.03
C PRO A 8 -3.76 -0.41 13.11
N ILE A 9 -3.07 -0.18 11.99
CA ILE A 9 -3.55 0.64 10.88
C ILE A 9 -3.25 -0.12 9.59
N ILE A 10 -4.21 -0.07 8.66
CA ILE A 10 -4.00 -0.36 7.24
C ILE A 10 -4.39 0.90 6.48
N LEU A 11 -3.48 1.40 5.63
CA LEU A 11 -3.71 2.50 4.70
C LEU A 11 -3.54 1.96 3.29
N ALA A 12 -4.59 1.96 2.49
CA ALA A 12 -4.54 1.43 1.12
C ALA A 12 -5.37 2.27 0.16
N GLY A 13 -4.94 2.32 -1.10
CA GLY A 13 -5.71 2.94 -2.18
C GLY A 13 -4.85 3.38 -3.37
N ASP A 14 -5.52 3.95 -4.36
CA ASP A 14 -4.89 4.64 -5.47
C ASP A 14 -4.46 6.05 -5.04
N PHE A 15 -3.14 6.25 -4.93
CA PHE A 15 -2.57 7.54 -4.58
C PHE A 15 -2.04 8.32 -5.80
N ASN A 16 -2.19 7.76 -7.00
CA ASN A 16 -1.71 8.34 -8.26
C ASN A 16 -0.25 8.84 -8.19
N THR A 17 0.64 8.04 -7.62
CA THR A 17 2.04 8.40 -7.30
C THR A 17 3.01 8.26 -8.48
N TRP A 18 2.48 8.37 -9.70
CA TRP A 18 3.28 8.46 -10.93
C TRP A 18 4.11 9.76 -11.01
N ARG A 19 3.79 10.77 -10.19
CA ARG A 19 4.63 11.95 -9.96
C ARG A 19 5.43 11.78 -8.66
N GLN A 20 6.73 12.13 -8.70
CA GLN A 20 7.61 12.02 -7.53
C GLN A 20 7.07 12.80 -6.32
N GLY A 21 6.60 14.03 -6.50
CA GLY A 21 6.04 14.82 -5.39
C GLY A 21 4.83 14.17 -4.71
N ARG A 22 4.03 13.38 -5.44
CA ARG A 22 2.94 12.59 -4.81
C ARG A 22 3.51 11.41 -4.01
N MET A 23 4.52 10.74 -4.55
CA MET A 23 5.23 9.67 -3.83
C MET A 23 5.82 10.19 -2.52
N ASP A 24 6.44 11.37 -2.55
CA ASP A 24 7.07 11.98 -1.37
C ASP A 24 6.03 12.28 -0.28
N VAL A 25 4.86 12.84 -0.66
CA VAL A 25 3.76 13.11 0.28
C VAL A 25 3.24 11.82 0.91
N VAL A 26 2.96 10.78 0.11
CA VAL A 26 2.45 9.50 0.62
C VAL A 26 3.47 8.82 1.52
N THR A 27 4.74 8.79 1.12
CA THR A 27 5.82 8.19 1.90
C THR A 27 6.02 8.92 3.23
N GLN A 28 6.00 10.26 3.21
CA GLN A 28 6.15 11.06 4.42
C GLN A 28 4.95 10.88 5.36
N PHE A 29 3.74 10.81 4.82
CA PHE A 29 2.54 10.56 5.60
C PHE A 29 2.57 9.17 6.26
N ALA A 30 2.84 8.11 5.47
CA ALA A 30 3.00 6.76 5.97
C ALA A 30 4.07 6.69 7.08
N LYS A 31 5.22 7.31 6.85
CA LYS A 31 6.32 7.38 7.83
C LYS A 31 5.92 8.12 9.11
N SER A 32 5.18 9.23 9.02
CA SER A 32 4.69 9.98 10.19
C SER A 32 3.75 9.16 11.09
N LEU A 33 3.09 8.16 10.51
CA LEU A 33 2.21 7.23 11.22
C LEU A 33 2.91 5.92 11.59
N GLY A 34 4.21 5.77 11.32
CA GLY A 34 4.96 4.53 11.58
C GLY A 34 4.50 3.34 10.73
N LEU A 35 3.91 3.60 9.56
CA LEU A 35 3.47 2.56 8.63
C LEU A 35 4.64 2.09 7.76
N VAL A 36 4.64 0.81 7.42
CA VAL A 36 5.57 0.20 6.48
C VAL A 36 4.84 -0.22 5.21
N ASP A 37 5.53 -0.16 4.07
CA ASP A 37 4.98 -0.62 2.78
C ASP A 37 4.83 -2.14 2.76
N VAL A 38 3.77 -2.63 2.14
CA VAL A 38 3.54 -4.06 1.98
C VAL A 38 4.53 -4.66 0.99
N GLN A 39 5.10 -5.80 1.37
CA GLN A 39 5.95 -6.57 0.46
C GLN A 39 5.07 -7.53 -0.35
N LEU A 40 4.95 -7.27 -1.64
CA LEU A 40 4.18 -8.09 -2.57
C LEU A 40 5.05 -9.23 -3.12
N GLY A 41 4.58 -10.47 -3.01
CA GLY A 41 5.27 -11.63 -3.60
C GLY A 41 5.20 -11.62 -5.13
N LYS A 42 4.01 -11.41 -5.69
CA LYS A 42 3.78 -11.17 -7.12
C LYS A 42 3.27 -9.74 -7.28
N ASP A 43 4.04 -8.86 -7.91
CA ASP A 43 3.64 -7.47 -8.15
C ASP A 43 3.36 -7.25 -9.64
N GLN A 44 2.08 -7.21 -10.00
CA GLN A 44 1.61 -6.80 -11.32
C GLN A 44 0.78 -5.51 -11.23
N ARG A 45 0.96 -4.67 -10.20
CA ARG A 45 0.23 -3.39 -10.12
C ARG A 45 0.42 -2.58 -11.39
N ILE A 46 -0.60 -1.80 -11.73
CA ILE A 46 -0.50 -0.84 -12.83
C ILE A 46 0.56 0.19 -12.50
N LYS A 47 1.42 0.45 -13.49
CA LYS A 47 2.51 1.41 -13.39
C LYS A 47 2.37 2.44 -14.49
N VAL A 48 2.54 3.71 -14.12
CA VAL A 48 2.67 4.82 -15.06
C VAL A 48 4.06 5.40 -14.89
N PHE A 49 4.80 5.53 -15.99
CA PHE A 49 6.23 5.88 -15.98
C PHE A 49 7.07 5.00 -15.03
N GLY A 50 6.73 3.70 -14.96
CA GLY A 50 7.42 2.73 -14.09
C GLY A 50 7.08 2.82 -12.59
N LYS A 51 6.18 3.72 -12.19
CA LYS A 51 5.78 3.91 -10.78
C LYS A 51 4.37 3.34 -10.53
N PRO A 52 4.16 2.53 -9.48
CA PRO A 52 2.85 1.99 -9.16
C PRO A 52 1.90 3.08 -8.64
N LEU A 53 0.62 2.99 -8.99
CA LEU A 53 -0.41 3.96 -8.57
C LEU A 53 -1.00 3.62 -7.19
N ASP A 54 -1.27 2.33 -6.99
CA ASP A 54 -1.85 1.75 -5.79
C ASP A 54 -0.79 1.33 -4.77
N HIS A 55 -1.03 1.65 -3.50
CA HIS A 55 -0.16 1.30 -2.39
C HIS A 55 -0.94 0.74 -1.22
N LEU A 56 -0.28 -0.06 -0.39
CA LEU A 56 -0.80 -0.55 0.87
C LEU A 56 0.30 -0.45 1.91
N TYR A 57 0.04 0.30 2.98
CA TYR A 57 0.91 0.45 4.13
C TYR A 57 0.21 -0.09 5.38
N TYR A 58 0.97 -0.61 6.34
CA TYR A 58 0.42 -1.14 7.58
C TYR A 58 1.37 -0.97 8.77
N ARG A 59 0.86 -1.13 9.99
CA ARG A 59 1.66 -1.29 11.21
C ARG A 59 0.95 -2.20 12.21
N GLU A 60 1.71 -2.75 13.16
CA GLU A 60 1.20 -3.57 14.29
C GLU A 60 0.32 -4.76 13.86
N LEU A 61 0.60 -5.29 12.67
CA LEU A 61 -0.01 -6.48 12.11
C LEU A 61 1.08 -7.38 11.56
N GLN A 62 0.89 -8.69 11.67
CA GLN A 62 1.74 -9.64 10.95
C GLN A 62 1.23 -9.79 9.52
N LEU A 63 2.07 -9.46 8.54
CA LEU A 63 1.79 -9.77 7.13
C LEU A 63 1.92 -11.29 6.92
N VAL A 64 0.84 -11.94 6.51
CA VAL A 64 0.80 -13.38 6.21
C VAL A 64 1.15 -13.63 4.74
N LYS A 65 0.52 -12.86 3.84
CA LYS A 65 0.80 -12.87 2.41
C LYS A 65 0.30 -11.58 1.78
N ALA A 66 0.94 -11.15 0.69
CA ALA A 66 0.36 -10.14 -0.19
C ALA A 66 0.81 -10.35 -1.64
N GLU A 67 -0.09 -10.01 -2.56
CA GLU A 67 0.12 -10.08 -4.00
C GLU A 67 -0.74 -9.06 -4.74
N ALA A 68 -0.31 -8.71 -5.94
CA ALA A 68 -1.09 -7.99 -6.92
C ALA A 68 -1.15 -8.82 -8.21
N PRO A 69 -2.12 -9.76 -8.33
CA PRO A 69 -2.25 -10.61 -9.50
C PRO A 69 -2.78 -9.82 -10.70
N LEU A 70 -2.48 -10.31 -11.90
CA LEU A 70 -3.08 -9.79 -13.13
C LEU A 70 -4.54 -10.22 -13.22
N THR A 71 -5.41 -9.30 -13.62
CA THR A 71 -6.83 -9.54 -13.90
C THR A 71 -7.29 -8.71 -15.10
N ASP A 72 -8.42 -9.07 -15.70
CA ASP A 72 -9.13 -8.34 -16.74
C ASP A 72 -10.41 -7.67 -16.24
N ALA A 73 -10.71 -7.79 -14.93
CA ALA A 73 -11.94 -7.27 -14.32
C ALA A 73 -11.95 -5.74 -14.13
N SER A 74 -10.78 -5.08 -14.16
CA SER A 74 -10.59 -3.64 -14.02
C SER A 74 -9.34 -3.23 -14.78
N ASP A 75 -9.24 -1.94 -15.10
CA ASP A 75 -8.00 -1.30 -15.56
C ASP A 75 -6.90 -1.28 -14.49
N HIS A 76 -7.22 -1.59 -13.21
CA HIS A 76 -6.28 -1.80 -12.12
C HIS A 76 -6.18 -3.28 -11.70
N ASN A 77 -4.97 -3.70 -11.34
CA ASN A 77 -4.74 -4.99 -10.70
C ASN A 77 -4.88 -4.85 -9.17
N PRO A 78 -5.68 -5.69 -8.50
CA PRO A 78 -5.99 -5.53 -7.08
C PRO A 78 -4.77 -5.83 -6.22
N ILE A 79 -4.63 -5.16 -5.08
CA ILE A 79 -3.73 -5.60 -4.00
C ILE A 79 -4.54 -6.50 -3.07
N ILE A 80 -4.12 -7.76 -2.94
CA ILE A 80 -4.70 -8.74 -2.02
C ILE A 80 -3.69 -8.97 -0.90
N ALA A 81 -4.04 -8.62 0.33
CA ALA A 81 -3.17 -8.81 1.48
C ALA A 81 -3.93 -9.50 2.62
N GLN A 82 -3.26 -10.43 3.30
CA GLN A 82 -3.76 -11.09 4.49
C GLN A 82 -2.89 -10.72 5.68
N PHE A 83 -3.56 -10.30 6.75
CA PHE A 83 -2.92 -9.92 8.01
C PHE A 83 -3.42 -10.81 9.14
N LYS A 84 -2.57 -10.98 10.15
CA LYS A 84 -2.93 -11.57 11.43
C LYS A 84 -2.70 -10.54 12.53
N LEU A 85 -3.72 -10.36 13.38
CA LEU A 85 -3.58 -9.63 14.63
C LEU A 85 -2.83 -10.53 15.62
N GLN A 86 -1.86 -9.95 16.32
CA GLN A 86 -1.05 -10.69 17.31
C GLN A 86 -1.91 -11.20 18.47
#